data_AF-A0A9Y2DAC2-F1
#
_entry.id   AF-A0A9Y2DAC2-F1
#
_cell.length_a   1.000
_cell.length_b   1.000
_cell.length_c   1.000
_cell.angle_alpha   90.00
_cell.angle_beta   90.00
_cell.angle_gamma   90.00
#
_symmetry.space_group_name_H-M   'P 1'
#
loop_
_entity.id
_entity.type
_entity.pdbx_description
1 polymer ?
#
loop_
_entity_poly.entity_id
_entity_poly.type
_entity_poly.pdbx_seq_one_letter_code
_entity_poly.pdbx_strand_id
1 'polypeptide(L)'
;MSDKMAEQDVPQDFATTLTQLERLVAQLESGELTLEASLAAFERGIRLTRDAQSRLDGAELKVQALLEQADGTLQSVPFETAGEPPHEP
;
A
#
# COMPACT_ATOMS: atom_id res chain seq x y z
N MET A 1 20.37 23.11 20.78
CA MET A 1 19.45 23.28 19.63
C MET A 1 19.72 22.12 18.68
N SER A 2 19.18 20.94 19.02
CA SER A 2 19.40 19.72 18.23
C SER A 2 18.13 18.89 18.32
N ASP A 3 17.19 19.11 17.41
CA ASP A 3 16.13 18.14 17.10
C ASP A 3 15.49 18.45 15.75
N LYS A 4 16.34 18.55 14.71
CA LYS A 4 15.90 18.67 13.32
C LYS A 4 16.60 17.60 12.52
N MET A 5 16.07 16.38 12.55
CA MET A 5 16.15 15.36 11.48
C MET A 5 15.65 14.01 12.02
N ALA A 6 14.34 13.91 12.22
CA ALA A 6 13.63 12.63 12.28
C ALA A 6 12.36 12.68 11.41
N GLU A 7 12.37 13.50 10.35
CA GLU A 7 11.27 13.59 9.38
C GLU A 7 11.74 13.00 8.04
N GLN A 8 12.31 11.80 8.05
CA GLN A 8 12.72 11.12 6.83
C GLN A 8 12.31 9.66 6.98
N ASP A 9 11.35 9.27 6.13
CA ASP A 9 10.69 7.95 6.08
C ASP A 9 9.43 7.77 6.95
N VAL A 10 8.50 8.73 6.90
CA VAL A 10 7.09 8.41 7.17
C VAL A 10 6.53 7.74 5.92
N PRO A 11 6.21 6.43 5.93
CA PRO A 11 5.70 5.74 4.76
C PRO A 11 4.33 6.32 4.42
N GLN A 12 4.24 7.22 3.42
CA GLN A 12 3.01 7.79 2.82
C GLN A 12 1.71 7.34 3.51
N ASP A 13 1.25 8.06 4.54
CA ASP A 13 0.09 7.63 5.33
C ASP A 13 -1.14 7.33 4.44
N PHE A 14 -1.97 6.36 4.82
CA PHE A 14 -3.12 5.91 4.01
C PHE A 14 -4.05 7.07 3.64
N ALA A 15 -4.29 7.99 4.59
CA ALA A 15 -5.09 9.19 4.34
C ALA A 15 -4.46 10.11 3.28
N THR A 16 -3.13 10.16 3.22
CA THR A 16 -2.41 10.90 2.18
C THR A 16 -2.59 10.25 0.81
N THR A 17 -2.46 8.93 0.72
CA THR A 17 -2.70 8.18 -0.53
C THR A 17 -4.13 8.40 -1.03
N LEU A 18 -5.12 8.35 -0.14
CA LEU A 18 -6.52 8.61 -0.48
C LEU A 18 -6.73 10.04 -0.99
N THR A 19 -6.18 11.04 -0.29
CA THR A 19 -6.26 12.46 -0.71
C THR A 19 -5.63 12.67 -2.09
N GLN A 20 -4.53 12.00 -2.40
CA GLN A 20 -3.89 12.07 -3.71
C GLN A 20 -4.77 11.44 -4.80
N LEU A 21 -5.42 10.31 -4.49
CA LEU A 21 -6.34 9.64 -5.39
C LEU A 21 -7.54 10.54 -5.74
N GLU A 22 -8.16 11.16 -4.74
CA GLU A 22 -9.30 12.08 -4.91
C GLU A 22 -8.93 13.27 -5.80
N ARG A 23 -7.77 13.87 -5.58
CA ARG A 23 -7.27 14.96 -6.42
C ARG A 23 -7.05 14.53 -7.86
N LEU A 24 -6.53 13.33 -8.05
CA LEU A 24 -6.26 12.78 -9.37
C LEU A 24 -7.55 12.50 -10.14
N VAL A 25 -8.56 11.94 -9.46
CA VAL A 25 -9.90 11.75 -10.02
C VAL A 25 -10.52 13.09 -10.42
N ALA A 26 -10.50 14.08 -9.53
CA ALA A 26 -11.02 15.41 -9.83
C ALA A 26 -10.33 16.06 -11.05
N GLN A 27 -9.02 15.86 -11.21
CA GLN A 27 -8.28 16.32 -12.39
C GLN A 27 -8.70 15.58 -13.66
N LEU A 28 -8.89 14.27 -13.61
CA LEU A 28 -9.37 13.49 -14.76
C LEU A 28 -10.80 13.89 -15.16
N GLU A 29 -11.68 14.13 -14.17
CA GLU A 29 -13.08 14.53 -14.38
C GLU A 29 -13.21 15.95 -14.91
N SER A 30 -12.23 16.83 -14.65
CA SER A 30 -12.25 18.21 -15.17
C SER A 30 -12.25 18.28 -16.70
N GLY A 31 -11.69 17.27 -17.38
CA GLY A 31 -11.54 17.25 -18.83
C GLY A 31 -10.53 18.26 -19.39
N GLU A 32 -9.77 18.96 -18.53
CA GLU A 32 -8.78 19.97 -18.94
C GLU A 32 -7.42 19.37 -19.32
N LEU A 33 -7.21 18.08 -19.06
CA LEU A 33 -5.95 17.39 -19.31
C LEU A 33 -5.80 17.01 -20.79
N THR A 34 -4.59 17.17 -21.31
CA THR A 34 -4.21 16.55 -22.59
C THR A 34 -4.28 15.03 -22.48
N LEU A 35 -4.29 14.33 -23.62
CA LEU A 35 -4.27 12.86 -23.64
C LEU A 35 -3.06 12.28 -22.88
N GLU A 36 -1.86 12.81 -23.13
CA GLU A 36 -0.64 12.38 -22.46
C GLU A 36 -0.71 12.62 -20.94
N ALA A 37 -1.21 13.78 -20.52
CA ALA A 37 -1.38 14.10 -19.10
C ALA A 37 -2.42 13.19 -18.44
N SER A 38 -3.51 12.87 -19.14
CA SER A 38 -4.55 11.94 -18.69
C SER A 38 -3.99 10.52 -18.50
N LEU A 39 -3.17 10.04 -19.43
CA LEU A 39 -2.50 8.73 -19.31
C LEU A 39 -1.54 8.71 -18.12
N ALA A 40 -0.72 9.75 -17.94
CA ALA A 40 0.20 9.86 -16.81
C ALA A 40 -0.53 9.98 -15.45
N ALA A 41 -1.69 10.65 -15.42
CA ALA A 41 -2.56 10.67 -14.25
C ALA A 41 -3.12 9.27 -13.97
N PHE A 42 -3.68 8.59 -14.99
CA PHE A 42 -4.21 7.25 -14.84
C PHE A 42 -3.18 6.25 -14.29
N GLU A 43 -1.96 6.23 -14.84
CA GLU A 43 -0.88 5.37 -14.35
C GLU A 43 -0.51 5.65 -12.89
N ARG A 44 -0.48 6.93 -12.49
CA ARG A 44 -0.27 7.32 -11.09
C ARG A 44 -1.40 6.81 -10.20
N GLY A 45 -2.65 6.94 -10.65
CA GLY A 45 -3.82 6.42 -9.94
C GLY A 45 -3.71 4.91 -9.70
N ILE A 46 -3.32 4.13 -10.72
CA ILE A 46 -3.11 2.67 -10.59
C ILE A 46 -2.06 2.34 -9.53
N ARG A 47 -0.93 3.06 -9.50
CA ARG A 47 0.12 2.85 -8.47
C ARG A 47 -0.40 3.15 -7.07
N LEU A 48 -1.04 4.31 -6.88
CA LEU A 48 -1.60 4.71 -5.59
C LEU A 48 -2.65 3.72 -5.07
N THR A 49 -3.53 3.21 -5.94
CA THR A 49 -4.53 2.20 -5.56
C THR A 49 -3.87 0.89 -5.12
N ARG A 50 -2.83 0.43 -5.81
CA ARG A 50 -2.09 -0.78 -5.42
C ARG A 50 -1.40 -0.61 -4.07
N ASP A 51 -0.77 0.53 -3.84
CA ASP A 51 -0.11 0.84 -2.57
C ASP A 51 -1.13 0.91 -1.42
N ALA A 52 -2.30 1.52 -1.66
CA ALA A 52 -3.39 1.56 -0.69
C ALA A 52 -3.89 0.16 -0.33
N GLN A 53 -4.12 -0.70 -1.34
CA GLN A 53 -4.56 -2.07 -1.12
C GLN A 53 -3.55 -2.88 -0.30
N SER A 54 -2.27 -2.81 -0.66
CA SER A 54 -1.21 -3.53 0.07
C SER A 54 -1.13 -3.13 1.55
N ARG A 55 -1.38 -1.84 1.85
CA ARG A 55 -1.45 -1.35 3.23
C ARG A 55 -2.67 -1.89 3.98
N LEU A 56 -3.82 -1.95 3.32
CA LEU A 56 -5.03 -2.53 3.90
C LEU A 56 -4.85 -4.02 4.19
N ASP A 57 -4.27 -4.77 3.26
CA ASP A 57 -3.98 -6.20 3.44
C ASP A 57 -3.05 -6.41 4.64
N GLY A 58 -1.98 -5.60 4.75
CA GLY A 58 -1.07 -5.64 5.89
C GLY A 58 -1.71 -5.24 7.22
N ALA A 59 -2.69 -4.34 7.21
CA ALA A 59 -3.46 -3.97 8.39
C ALA A 59 -4.42 -5.10 8.80
N GLU A 60 -5.08 -5.74 7.84
CA GLU A 60 -5.98 -6.87 8.06
C GLU A 60 -5.24 -8.05 8.70
N LEU A 61 -4.07 -8.43 8.16
CA LEU A 61 -3.24 -9.49 8.74
C LEU A 61 -2.84 -9.21 10.20
N LYS A 62 -2.52 -7.95 10.52
CA LYS A 62 -2.20 -7.55 11.90
C LYS A 62 -3.42 -7.69 12.81
N VAL A 63 -4.60 -7.30 12.35
CA VAL A 63 -5.85 -7.46 13.11
C VAL A 63 -6.16 -8.94 13.35
N GLN A 64 -6.05 -9.77 12.32
CA GLN A 64 -6.26 -11.22 12.43
C GLN A 64 -5.31 -11.85 13.47
N ALA A 65 -4.01 -11.56 13.37
CA ALA A 65 -3.03 -12.07 14.32
C ALA A 65 -3.29 -11.63 15.78
N LEU A 66 -3.80 -10.42 15.99
CA LEU A 66 -4.16 -9.94 17.33
C LEU A 66 -5.42 -10.62 17.88
N LEU A 67 -6.40 -10.92 17.02
CA LEU A 67 -7.62 -11.63 17.41
C LEU A 67 -7.32 -13.09 17.79
N GLU A 68 -6.49 -13.78 17.01
CA GLU A 68 -6.02 -15.15 17.30
C GLU A 68 -5.22 -15.19 18.60
N GLN A 69 -4.39 -14.18 18.88
CA GLN A 69 -3.70 -14.10 20.17
C GLN A 69 -4.66 -13.83 21.34
N ALA A 70 -5.73 -13.06 21.13
CA ALA A 70 -6.69 -12.71 22.16
C ALA A 70 -7.66 -13.85 22.51
N ASP A 71 -7.93 -14.76 21.58
CA ASP A 71 -8.74 -15.97 21.82
C ASP A 71 -7.94 -17.13 22.47
N GLY A 72 -6.62 -16.93 22.64
CA GLY A 72 -5.73 -17.88 23.30
C GLY A 72 -5.19 -18.98 22.38
N THR A 73 -5.41 -18.92 21.07
CA THR A 73 -4.89 -19.88 20.11
C THR A 73 -3.64 -19.36 19.40
N LEU A 74 -2.57 -20.15 19.40
CA LEU A 74 -1.34 -19.84 18.66
C LEU A 74 -1.50 -20.32 17.22
N GLN A 75 -1.58 -19.40 16.26
CA GLN A 75 -1.42 -19.75 14.85
C GLN A 75 0.05 -19.75 14.44
N SER A 76 0.56 -20.91 14.03
CA SER A 76 1.79 -21.02 13.27
C SER A 76 1.48 -20.88 11.79
N VAL A 77 1.76 -19.72 11.20
CA VAL A 77 1.79 -19.61 9.74
C VAL A 77 3.11 -20.19 9.22
N PRO A 78 3.08 -21.10 8.23
CA PRO A 78 4.29 -21.58 7.57
C PRO A 78 5.04 -20.40 6.95
N PHE A 79 6.35 -20.35 7.17
CA PHE A 79 7.21 -19.39 6.50
C PHE A 79 7.33 -19.80 5.02
N GLU A 80 6.72 -19.06 4.09
CA GLU A 80 6.94 -19.25 2.67
C GLU A 80 8.36 -18.79 2.31
N THR A 81 9.29 -19.76 2.21
CA THR A 81 10.57 -19.53 1.56
C THR A 81 10.32 -19.36 0.07
N ALA A 82 10.26 -18.11 -0.38
CA ALA A 82 10.29 -17.78 -1.80
C ALA A 82 11.60 -18.29 -2.43
N GLY A 83 11.50 -19.38 -3.20
CA GLY A 83 12.52 -19.77 -4.18
C GLY A 83 13.26 -21.08 -3.88
N GLU A 84 12.62 -22.22 -4.15
CA GLU A 84 13.36 -23.40 -4.62
C GLU A 84 12.76 -23.81 -5.98
N PRO A 85 13.47 -23.62 -7.11
CA PRO A 85 13.03 -24.19 -8.37
C PRO A 85 13.09 -25.73 -8.27
N PRO A 86 12.15 -26.47 -8.87
CA PRO A 86 12.14 -27.92 -8.78
C PRO A 86 13.41 -28.48 -9.43
N HIS A 87 14.20 -29.21 -8.65
CA HIS A 87 15.28 -30.03 -9.15
C HIS A 87 14.64 -31.27 -9.80
N GLU A 88 14.51 -31.28 -11.13
CA GLU A 88 14.16 -32.51 -11.85
C GLU A 88 15.36 -33.49 -11.84
N PRO A 89 15.12 -34.80 -11.71
CA PRO A 89 16.14 -35.84 -11.82
C PRO A 89 16.59 -36.12 -13.26
#